data_AF-A0A2K3M6P2-F1
#
_entry.id   AF-A0A2K3M6P2-F1
#
_cell.length_a   1.000
_cell.length_b   1.000
_cell.length_c   1.000
_cell.angle_alpha   90.00
_cell.angle_beta   90.00
_cell.angle_gamma   90.00
#
_symmetry.space_group_name_H-M   'P 1'
#
loop_
_entity.id
_entity.type
_entity.pdbx_description
1 polymer ?
#
loop_
_entity_poly.entity_id
_entity_poly.type
_entity_poly.pdbx_seq_one_letter_code
_entity_poly.pdbx_strand_id
1 'polypeptide(L)'
;MRSDIKSYNVSGMGCSASALCIDLAQNLLRVHKNSNAIVLSTEVLSNGWYSGKEKSKLLINCLFRMGSAAILLSNKKEARKNAKYLLLRTLRTLRAFDDKAYFSAIREEDSDGKLGVTLKRDLLNVAGRGVIREVGKGLRLGEREIEAALMTLHRFGNQSSSSLWYELAYLEAKENVKKGDNIWQLGMGSGPKCCSVVLKCNRPIFGEYEKGPWGDCIHQYP
;
A
#
# COMPACT_ATOMS: atom_id res chain seq x y z
N MET A 1 -0.16 4.10 24.82
CA MET A 1 0.86 5.02 24.27
C MET A 1 1.12 6.13 25.28
N ARG A 2 2.29 6.78 25.24
CA ARG A 2 2.58 7.94 26.10
C ARG A 2 1.62 9.11 25.80
N SER A 3 1.37 9.94 26.80
CA SER A 3 0.46 11.09 26.71
C SER A 3 0.99 12.23 25.82
N ASP A 4 2.29 12.25 25.53
CA ASP A 4 2.96 13.28 24.72
C ASP A 4 2.96 13.00 23.21
N ILE A 5 2.33 11.90 22.78
CA ILE A 5 2.30 11.51 21.36
C ILE A 5 1.32 12.37 20.58
N LYS A 6 1.80 12.96 19.48
CA LYS A 6 0.96 13.64 18.49
C LYS A 6 0.37 12.60 17.53
N SER A 7 -0.95 12.50 17.52
CA SER A 7 -1.69 11.57 16.67
C SER A 7 -2.34 12.29 15.49
N TYR A 8 -2.23 11.72 14.30
CA TYR A 8 -2.83 12.23 13.08
C TYR A 8 -3.64 11.10 12.42
N ASN A 9 -4.89 11.39 12.07
CA ASN A 9 -5.77 10.43 11.40
C ASN A 9 -5.94 10.83 9.94
N VAL A 10 -5.57 9.94 9.03
CA VAL A 10 -5.71 10.15 7.58
C VAL A 10 -6.80 9.22 7.07
N SER A 11 -7.90 9.78 6.56
CA SER A 11 -9.04 9.06 6.00
C SER A 11 -9.34 9.50 4.57
N GLY A 12 -10.11 8.72 3.81
CA GLY A 12 -10.57 9.10 2.47
C GLY A 12 -9.50 9.03 1.35
N MET A 13 -8.34 8.43 1.64
CA MET A 13 -7.21 8.32 0.70
C MET A 13 -7.14 6.97 -0.02
N GLY A 14 -7.96 6.00 0.39
CA GLY A 14 -7.98 4.65 -0.17
C GLY A 14 -6.62 3.96 -0.15
N CYS A 15 -6.34 3.12 -1.13
CA CYS A 15 -5.11 2.31 -1.17
C CYS A 15 -3.79 3.13 -1.26
N SER A 16 -3.87 4.45 -1.50
CA SER A 16 -2.70 5.33 -1.49
C SER A 16 -2.35 5.90 -0.11
N ALA A 17 -3.17 5.64 0.93
CA ALA A 17 -3.06 6.27 2.24
C ALA A 17 -1.70 6.06 2.92
N SER A 18 -1.16 4.83 2.91
CA SER A 18 0.15 4.51 3.47
C SER A 18 1.26 5.40 2.92
N ALA A 19 1.35 5.54 1.59
CA ALA A 19 2.35 6.37 0.95
C ALA A 19 2.20 7.85 1.32
N LEU A 20 0.96 8.34 1.45
CA LEU A 20 0.71 9.69 1.96
C LEU A 20 1.14 9.86 3.42
N CYS A 21 0.87 8.87 4.27
CA CYS A 21 1.29 8.91 5.67
C CYS A 21 2.83 8.90 5.81
N ILE A 22 3.54 8.25 4.89
CA ILE A 22 5.01 8.33 4.81
C ILE A 22 5.47 9.74 4.45
N ASP A 23 4.81 10.41 3.50
CA ASP A 23 5.09 11.81 3.16
C ASP A 23 4.84 12.75 4.35
N LEU A 24 3.69 12.61 5.03
CA LEU A 24 3.37 13.36 6.24
C LEU A 24 4.42 13.13 7.34
N ALA A 25 4.76 11.87 7.61
CA ALA A 25 5.78 11.52 8.60
C ALA A 25 7.15 12.09 8.24
N GLN A 26 7.53 12.07 6.96
CA GLN A 26 8.77 12.69 6.48
C GLN A 26 8.79 14.20 6.78
N ASN A 27 7.70 14.91 6.47
CA ASN A 27 7.59 16.34 6.72
C ASN A 27 7.68 16.66 8.22
N LEU A 28 7.00 15.90 9.07
CA LEU A 28 7.09 16.05 10.53
C LEU A 28 8.51 15.78 11.05
N LEU A 29 9.19 14.74 10.56
CA LEU A 29 10.56 14.41 10.95
C LEU A 29 11.60 15.40 10.41
N ARG A 30 11.29 16.21 9.38
CA ARG A 30 12.17 17.32 8.96
C ARG A 30 12.10 18.50 9.94
N VAL A 31 10.93 18.74 10.51
CA VAL A 31 10.70 19.84 11.46
C VAL A 31 11.17 19.45 12.88
N HIS A 32 10.86 18.23 13.31
CA HIS A 32 11.13 17.77 14.67
C HIS A 32 12.40 16.91 14.73
N LYS A 33 13.50 17.48 15.23
CA LYS A 33 14.79 16.78 15.40
C LYS A 33 14.68 15.63 16.41
N ASN A 34 15.54 14.61 16.26
CA ASN A 34 15.71 13.48 17.19
C ASN A 34 14.39 12.78 17.58
N SER A 35 13.51 12.59 16.60
CA SER A 35 12.14 12.12 16.78
C SER A 35 11.89 10.80 16.03
N ASN A 36 10.84 10.11 16.44
CA ASN A 36 10.33 8.91 15.79
C ASN A 36 8.90 9.19 15.32
N ALA A 37 8.50 8.57 14.22
CA ALA A 37 7.13 8.55 13.73
C ALA A 37 6.72 7.11 13.45
N ILE A 38 5.49 6.75 13.81
CA ILE A 38 4.91 5.45 13.47
C ILE A 38 3.77 5.72 12.50
N VAL A 39 3.85 5.11 11.32
CA VAL A 39 2.74 5.05 10.39
C VAL A 39 2.03 3.73 10.61
N LEU A 40 0.78 3.79 11.04
CA LEU A 40 -0.09 2.63 11.22
C LEU A 40 -1.15 2.63 10.11
N SER A 41 -1.21 1.54 9.36
CA SER A 41 -2.24 1.27 8.37
C SER A 41 -3.07 0.09 8.87
N THR A 42 -4.39 0.27 8.94
CA THR A 42 -5.34 -0.76 9.38
C THR A 42 -6.54 -0.75 8.44
N GLU A 43 -6.82 -1.89 7.83
CA GLU A 43 -7.81 -2.03 6.77
C GLU A 43 -8.81 -3.09 7.21
N VAL A 44 -10.03 -2.65 7.50
CA VAL A 44 -11.10 -3.46 8.10
C VAL A 44 -12.29 -3.47 7.16
N LEU A 45 -12.80 -4.68 6.85
CA LEU A 45 -13.87 -4.87 5.87
C LEU A 45 -15.27 -4.52 6.39
N SER A 46 -15.46 -4.33 7.70
CA SER A 46 -16.78 -4.08 8.29
C SER A 46 -17.52 -2.90 7.63
N ASN A 47 -16.78 -1.90 7.16
CA ASN A 47 -17.33 -0.71 6.50
C ASN A 47 -17.33 -0.80 4.96
N GLY A 48 -16.78 -1.88 4.39
CA GLY A 48 -16.62 -2.08 2.95
C GLY A 48 -17.34 -3.33 2.42
N TRP A 49 -17.91 -4.17 3.28
CA TRP A 49 -18.72 -5.33 2.87
C TRP A 49 -20.05 -4.89 2.27
N TYR A 50 -20.35 -5.36 1.07
CA TYR A 50 -21.62 -5.11 0.41
C TYR A 50 -22.56 -6.30 0.54
N SER A 51 -23.74 -6.11 1.14
CA SER A 51 -24.76 -7.15 1.37
C SER A 51 -25.86 -7.19 0.31
N GLY A 52 -25.83 -6.29 -0.68
CA GLY A 52 -26.80 -6.22 -1.76
C GLY A 52 -26.49 -7.18 -2.92
N LYS A 53 -27.20 -6.99 -4.05
CA LYS A 53 -27.13 -7.89 -5.22
C LYS A 53 -26.60 -7.23 -6.48
N GLU A 54 -26.34 -5.93 -6.45
CA GLU A 54 -25.78 -5.22 -7.62
C GLU A 54 -24.36 -5.71 -7.97
N LYS A 55 -24.20 -6.25 -9.18
CA LYS A 55 -22.97 -6.89 -9.63
C LYS A 55 -21.73 -5.99 -9.59
N SER A 56 -21.90 -4.70 -9.90
CA SER A 56 -20.81 -3.71 -9.89
C SER A 56 -20.23 -3.45 -8.50
N LYS A 57 -21.01 -3.70 -7.44
CA LYS A 57 -20.63 -3.52 -6.04
C LYS A 57 -20.11 -4.82 -5.41
N LEU A 58 -20.47 -5.99 -5.95
CA LEU A 58 -20.04 -7.30 -5.42
C LEU A 58 -18.54 -7.59 -5.59
N LEU A 59 -17.87 -6.98 -6.57
CA LEU A 59 -16.44 -7.23 -6.83
C LEU A 59 -15.56 -6.94 -5.61
N ILE A 60 -15.91 -5.95 -4.80
CA ILE A 60 -15.13 -5.56 -3.62
C ILE A 60 -15.08 -6.69 -2.59
N ASN A 61 -16.15 -7.50 -2.47
CA ASN A 61 -16.22 -8.62 -1.54
C ASN A 61 -15.24 -9.76 -1.92
N CYS A 62 -14.92 -9.86 -3.22
CA CYS A 62 -13.98 -10.85 -3.75
C CYS A 62 -12.53 -10.35 -3.69
N LEU A 63 -12.31 -9.05 -3.89
CA LEU A 63 -10.98 -8.47 -4.04
C LEU A 63 -10.35 -8.07 -2.70
N PHE A 64 -11.11 -7.42 -1.82
CA PHE A 64 -10.56 -6.83 -0.60
C PHE A 64 -10.51 -7.82 0.56
N ARG A 65 -9.46 -7.68 1.35
CA ARG A 65 -9.19 -8.45 2.57
C ARG A 65 -8.72 -7.53 3.68
N MET A 66 -8.84 -7.99 4.91
CA MET A 66 -8.33 -7.26 6.07
C MET A 66 -6.80 -7.35 6.12
N GLY A 67 -6.17 -6.30 6.62
CA GLY A 67 -4.72 -6.29 6.78
C GLY A 67 -4.26 -5.07 7.55
N SER A 68 -3.06 -5.15 8.12
CA SER A 68 -2.47 -4.05 8.86
C SER A 68 -0.96 -4.05 8.73
N ALA A 69 -0.37 -2.86 8.76
CA ALA A 69 1.07 -2.68 8.78
C ALA A 69 1.45 -1.51 9.68
N ALA A 70 2.59 -1.63 10.37
CA ALA A 70 3.16 -0.57 11.20
C ALA A 70 4.60 -0.30 10.78
N ILE A 71 4.91 0.95 10.44
CA ILE A 71 6.21 1.37 9.89
C ILE A 71 6.80 2.42 10.82
N LEU A 72 7.98 2.13 11.35
CA LEU A 72 8.75 3.05 12.17
C LEU A 72 9.70 3.87 11.30
N LEU A 73 9.54 5.18 11.33
CA LEU A 73 10.46 6.16 10.76
C LEU A 73 11.19 6.90 11.87
N SER A 74 12.45 7.25 11.62
CA SER A 74 13.27 7.97 12.58
C SER A 74 14.25 8.89 11.86
N ASN A 75 14.51 10.07 12.44
CA ASN A 75 15.60 10.95 12.03
C ASN A 75 16.77 10.95 13.04
N LYS A 76 16.75 10.04 14.02
CA LYS A 76 17.80 9.92 15.03
C LYS A 76 19.09 9.36 14.43
N LYS A 77 20.23 9.94 14.81
CA LYS A 77 21.54 9.49 14.30
C LYS A 77 21.84 8.02 14.65
N GLU A 78 21.45 7.60 15.84
CA GLU A 78 21.61 6.22 16.35
C GLU A 78 20.84 5.19 15.52
N ALA A 79 19.63 5.54 15.04
CA ALA A 79 18.78 4.64 14.27
C ALA A 79 19.38 4.31 12.89
N ARG A 80 20.24 5.18 12.34
CA ARG A 80 20.84 5.01 11.01
C ARG A 80 21.64 3.72 10.86
N LYS A 81 22.24 3.22 11.95
CA LYS A 81 23.03 1.98 11.94
C LYS A 81 22.16 0.73 11.74
N ASN A 82 20.93 0.77 12.24
CA ASN A 82 20.03 -0.39 12.27
C ASN A 82 18.88 -0.30 11.24
N ALA A 83 18.64 0.89 10.70
CA ALA A 83 17.57 1.14 9.73
C ALA A 83 17.72 0.25 8.49
N LYS A 84 16.66 -0.49 8.17
CA LYS A 84 16.54 -1.30 6.94
C LYS A 84 16.67 -0.43 5.69
N TYR A 85 15.93 0.68 5.67
CA TYR A 85 15.83 1.56 4.52
C TYR A 85 16.06 3.02 4.87
N LEU A 86 16.57 3.76 3.90
CA LEU A 86 16.60 5.22 3.89
C LEU A 86 15.50 5.74 2.96
N LEU A 87 14.61 6.60 3.46
CA LEU A 87 13.61 7.27 2.63
C LEU A 87 14.28 8.36 1.79
N LEU A 88 14.27 8.20 0.47
CA LEU A 88 14.89 9.13 -0.47
C LEU A 88 13.90 10.21 -0.95
N ARG A 89 12.74 9.78 -1.43
CA ARG A 89 11.77 10.67 -2.08
C ARG A 89 10.35 10.16 -1.91
N THR A 90 9.44 11.09 -1.72
CA THR A 90 8.00 10.92 -1.86
C THR A 90 7.52 11.81 -3.01
N LEU A 91 6.54 11.35 -3.78
CA LEU A 91 5.89 12.14 -4.82
C LEU A 91 4.40 11.83 -4.82
N ARG A 92 3.57 12.84 -4.94
CA ARG A 92 2.12 12.70 -5.04
C ARG A 92 1.61 13.37 -6.31
N THR A 93 0.83 12.62 -7.07
CA THR A 93 0.14 13.09 -8.27
C THR A 93 -1.36 12.88 -8.08
N LEU A 94 -2.15 13.90 -8.38
CA LEU A 94 -3.61 13.89 -8.30
C LEU A 94 -4.19 14.21 -9.67
N ARG A 95 -5.08 13.36 -10.17
CA ARG A 95 -5.84 13.62 -11.39
C ARG A 95 -7.36 13.63 -11.15
N ALA A 96 -7.79 13.96 -9.93
CA ALA A 96 -9.20 13.96 -9.53
C ALA A 96 -10.08 14.98 -10.30
N PHE A 97 -9.47 15.90 -11.07
CA PHE A 97 -10.20 16.80 -11.96
C PHE A 97 -10.79 16.09 -13.20
N ASP A 98 -10.36 14.85 -13.47
CA ASP A 98 -10.89 14.02 -14.55
C ASP A 98 -12.09 13.21 -14.02
N ASP A 99 -13.30 13.54 -14.48
CA ASP A 99 -14.54 12.91 -14.03
C ASP A 99 -14.54 11.38 -14.21
N LYS A 100 -13.98 10.87 -15.33
CA LYS A 100 -13.93 9.41 -15.54
C LYS A 100 -13.12 8.74 -14.44
N ALA A 101 -12.03 9.39 -14.07
CA ALA A 101 -11.11 8.90 -13.09
C ALA A 101 -11.62 9.14 -11.65
N TYR A 102 -12.37 10.21 -11.40
CA TYR A 102 -13.10 10.45 -10.15
C TYR A 102 -14.18 9.40 -9.91
N PHE A 103 -15.03 9.16 -10.90
CA PHE A 103 -16.14 8.19 -10.83
C PHE A 103 -15.73 6.73 -11.05
N SER A 104 -14.43 6.42 -11.09
CA SER A 104 -13.91 5.07 -11.32
C SER A 104 -14.23 4.09 -10.17
N ALA A 105 -14.26 4.61 -8.94
CA ALA A 105 -14.64 3.91 -7.72
C ALA A 105 -15.37 4.89 -6.80
N ILE A 106 -16.68 4.70 -6.64
CA ILE A 106 -17.54 5.59 -5.84
C ILE A 106 -18.26 4.81 -4.75
N ARG A 107 -18.39 5.41 -3.58
CA ARG A 107 -19.17 4.86 -2.46
C ARG A 107 -20.57 5.43 -2.53
N GLU A 108 -21.57 4.56 -2.68
CA GLU A 108 -22.98 4.93 -2.86
C GLU A 108 -23.89 3.78 -2.43
N GLU A 109 -25.16 4.10 -2.18
CA GLU A 109 -26.18 3.12 -1.85
C GLU A 109 -26.70 2.43 -3.12
N ASP A 110 -27.14 1.18 -2.98
CA ASP A 110 -27.95 0.50 -3.98
C ASP A 110 -29.42 0.95 -3.90
N SER A 111 -30.24 0.45 -4.84
CA SER A 111 -31.69 0.73 -4.84
C SER A 111 -32.44 0.27 -3.58
N ASP A 112 -31.87 -0.63 -2.77
CA ASP A 112 -32.43 -1.09 -1.49
C ASP A 112 -31.87 -0.30 -0.28
N GLY A 113 -31.09 0.78 -0.51
CA GLY A 113 -30.45 1.57 0.55
C GLY A 113 -29.22 0.91 1.18
N LYS A 114 -28.65 -0.14 0.56
CA LYS A 114 -27.46 -0.83 1.07
C LYS A 114 -26.22 -0.15 0.54
N LEU A 115 -25.39 0.35 1.46
CA LEU A 115 -24.15 1.01 1.13
C LEU A 115 -23.13 0.04 0.51
N GLY A 116 -22.55 0.42 -0.63
CA GLY A 116 -21.49 -0.33 -1.28
C GLY A 116 -20.49 0.59 -1.99
N VAL A 117 -19.53 -0.03 -2.68
CA VAL A 117 -18.58 0.69 -3.54
C VAL A 117 -18.77 0.19 -4.96
N THR A 118 -19.25 1.07 -5.84
CA THR A 118 -19.41 0.79 -7.26
C THR A 118 -18.05 0.93 -7.95
N LEU A 119 -17.59 -0.14 -8.58
CA LEU A 119 -16.47 -0.10 -9.51
C LEU A 119 -17.03 -0.03 -10.94
N LYS A 120 -16.69 1.02 -11.68
CA LYS A 120 -17.17 1.17 -13.07
C LYS A 120 -16.60 0.07 -13.97
N ARG A 121 -17.35 -0.26 -15.03
CA ARG A 121 -17.13 -1.41 -15.93
C ARG A 121 -15.71 -1.47 -16.51
N ASP A 122 -15.09 -0.32 -16.78
CA ASP A 122 -13.72 -0.25 -17.28
C ASP A 122 -12.68 -0.73 -16.25
N LEU A 123 -12.96 -0.57 -14.95
CA LEU A 123 -12.15 -1.13 -13.86
C LEU A 123 -12.37 -2.64 -13.69
N LEU A 124 -13.57 -3.15 -13.99
CA LEU A 124 -13.89 -4.57 -13.81
C LEU A 124 -13.01 -5.47 -14.70
N ASN A 125 -12.70 -5.01 -15.91
CA ASN A 125 -11.86 -5.74 -16.86
C ASN A 125 -10.38 -5.81 -16.43
N VAL A 126 -9.95 -4.92 -15.52
CA VAL A 126 -8.55 -4.84 -15.06
C VAL A 126 -8.38 -5.03 -13.56
N ALA A 127 -9.43 -5.23 -12.75
CA ALA A 127 -9.26 -5.25 -11.28
C ALA A 127 -8.27 -6.35 -10.79
N GLY A 128 -7.57 -6.05 -9.69
CA GLY A 128 -6.59 -6.96 -9.09
C GLY A 128 -5.37 -7.16 -10.00
N ARG A 129 -5.20 -8.38 -10.53
CA ARG A 129 -4.03 -8.77 -11.34
C ARG A 129 -3.92 -7.96 -12.64
N GLY A 130 -5.04 -7.58 -13.25
CA GLY A 130 -5.06 -6.83 -14.50
C GLY A 130 -4.39 -5.46 -14.37
N VAL A 131 -4.70 -4.72 -13.30
CA VAL A 131 -4.18 -3.37 -13.01
C VAL A 131 -2.68 -3.47 -12.79
N ILE A 132 -2.22 -4.47 -12.03
CA ILE A 132 -0.79 -4.69 -11.81
C ILE A 132 -0.06 -4.92 -13.15
N ARG A 133 -0.62 -5.76 -14.02
CA ARG A 133 -0.02 -6.05 -15.33
C ARG A 133 -0.06 -4.85 -16.29
N GLU A 134 -1.18 -4.11 -16.35
CA GLU A 134 -1.31 -2.94 -17.21
C GLU A 134 -0.41 -1.77 -16.75
N VAL A 135 -0.29 -1.56 -15.43
CA VAL A 135 0.67 -0.60 -14.86
C VAL A 135 2.10 -1.03 -15.17
N GLY A 136 2.42 -2.31 -14.97
CA GLY A 136 3.74 -2.87 -15.32
C GLY A 136 4.08 -2.66 -16.79
N LYS A 137 3.15 -2.97 -17.70
CA LYS A 137 3.29 -2.74 -19.14
C LYS A 137 3.47 -1.26 -19.48
N GLY A 138 2.66 -0.38 -18.90
CA GLY A 138 2.74 1.07 -19.12
C GLY A 138 4.08 1.66 -18.67
N LEU A 139 4.69 1.09 -17.63
CA LEU A 139 5.99 1.49 -17.09
C LEU A 139 7.17 0.67 -17.65
N ARG A 140 6.92 -0.28 -18.56
CA ARG A 140 7.91 -1.21 -19.14
C ARG A 140 8.66 -2.02 -18.08
N LEU A 141 7.94 -2.48 -17.07
CA LEU A 141 8.44 -3.36 -16.01
C LEU A 141 8.29 -4.83 -16.44
N GLY A 142 9.26 -5.67 -16.04
CA GLY A 142 9.21 -7.12 -16.27
C GLY A 142 8.44 -7.86 -15.17
N GLU A 143 8.33 -9.18 -15.31
CA GLU A 143 7.61 -10.03 -14.34
C GLU A 143 8.24 -9.95 -12.94
N ARG A 144 9.58 -9.86 -12.85
CA ARG A 144 10.30 -9.75 -11.57
C ARG A 144 9.94 -8.48 -10.81
N GLU A 145 9.76 -7.36 -11.49
CA GLU A 145 9.43 -6.08 -10.84
C GLU A 145 7.99 -6.05 -10.30
N ILE A 146 7.07 -6.79 -10.91
CA ILE A 146 5.66 -6.84 -10.49
C ILE A 146 5.32 -8.07 -9.62
N GLU A 147 6.25 -9.01 -9.48
CA GLU A 147 6.08 -10.28 -8.76
C GLU A 147 5.54 -10.07 -7.34
N ALA A 148 6.16 -9.16 -6.58
CA ALA A 148 5.77 -8.87 -5.20
C ALA A 148 4.30 -8.46 -5.09
N ALA A 149 3.82 -7.61 -6.01
CA ALA A 149 2.42 -7.18 -6.05
C ALA A 149 1.49 -8.34 -6.43
N LEU A 150 1.87 -9.16 -7.41
CA LEU A 150 1.09 -10.31 -7.84
C LEU A 150 0.98 -11.38 -6.74
N MET A 151 2.08 -11.68 -6.06
CA MET A 151 2.12 -12.70 -4.99
C MET A 151 1.38 -12.21 -3.75
N THR A 152 1.55 -10.94 -3.38
CA THR A 152 0.79 -10.32 -2.28
C THR A 152 -0.72 -10.40 -2.55
N LEU A 153 -1.16 -10.00 -3.74
CA LEU A 153 -2.56 -10.09 -4.13
C LEU A 153 -3.06 -11.55 -4.13
N HIS A 154 -2.23 -12.50 -4.57
CA HIS A 154 -2.59 -13.92 -4.59
C HIS A 154 -2.79 -14.49 -3.19
N ARG A 155 -1.87 -14.21 -2.25
CA ARG A 155 -1.92 -14.77 -0.89
C ARG A 155 -2.94 -14.06 -0.02
N PHE A 156 -2.92 -12.74 -0.03
CA PHE A 156 -3.62 -11.94 0.97
C PHE A 156 -4.80 -11.15 0.41
N GLY A 157 -5.06 -11.21 -0.90
CA GLY A 157 -6.01 -10.31 -1.54
C GLY A 157 -5.52 -8.86 -1.51
N ASN A 158 -6.41 -7.92 -1.83
CA ASN A 158 -6.11 -6.50 -1.75
C ASN A 158 -6.35 -6.01 -0.32
N GLN A 159 -5.27 -5.72 0.40
CA GLN A 159 -5.31 -5.19 1.77
C GLN A 159 -5.29 -3.66 1.75
N SER A 160 -5.87 -3.05 0.71
CA SER A 160 -5.91 -1.61 0.51
C SER A 160 -4.52 -1.00 0.70
N SER A 161 -4.38 0.01 1.56
CA SER A 161 -3.11 0.75 1.71
C SER A 161 -2.03 -0.03 2.45
N SER A 162 -2.38 -1.11 3.15
CA SER A 162 -1.40 -1.99 3.80
C SER A 162 -0.62 -2.84 2.79
N SER A 163 -1.16 -3.08 1.59
CA SER A 163 -0.58 -3.98 0.57
C SER A 163 0.88 -3.64 0.24
N LEU A 164 1.22 -2.34 0.15
CA LEU A 164 2.59 -1.88 -0.12
C LEU A 164 3.64 -2.48 0.82
N TRP A 165 3.26 -2.72 2.08
CA TRP A 165 4.16 -3.24 3.10
C TRP A 165 4.24 -4.76 3.11
N TYR A 166 3.19 -5.43 2.67
CA TYR A 166 3.22 -6.88 2.43
C TYR A 166 4.08 -7.19 1.19
N GLU A 167 4.04 -6.34 0.17
CA GLU A 167 4.92 -6.39 -1.00
C GLU A 167 6.38 -6.19 -0.61
N LEU A 168 6.68 -5.18 0.22
CA LEU A 168 8.03 -4.98 0.74
C LEU A 168 8.49 -6.17 1.58
N ALA A 169 7.63 -6.69 2.45
CA ALA A 169 7.94 -7.87 3.25
C ALA A 169 8.16 -9.12 2.39
N TYR A 170 7.50 -9.25 1.24
CA TYR A 170 7.75 -10.33 0.28
C TYR A 170 9.17 -10.21 -0.29
N LEU A 171 9.55 -9.02 -0.74
CA LEU A 171 10.90 -8.76 -1.26
C LEU A 171 11.98 -9.02 -0.20
N GLU A 172 11.72 -8.63 1.06
CA GLU A 172 12.60 -8.93 2.20
C GLU A 172 12.70 -10.45 2.46
N ALA A 173 11.57 -11.16 2.45
CA ALA A 173 11.53 -12.59 2.73
C ALA A 173 12.18 -13.44 1.63
N LYS A 174 12.13 -12.99 0.37
CA LYS A 174 12.89 -13.59 -0.75
C LYS A 174 14.37 -13.21 -0.74
N GLU A 175 14.78 -12.28 0.13
CA GLU A 175 16.12 -11.69 0.14
C GLU A 175 16.50 -11.08 -1.23
N ASN A 176 15.49 -10.63 -1.98
CA ASN A 176 15.63 -10.08 -3.33
C ASN A 176 16.16 -8.64 -3.35
N VAL A 177 16.38 -8.05 -2.17
CA VAL A 177 16.85 -6.67 -1.99
C VAL A 177 18.24 -6.66 -1.38
N LYS A 178 19.22 -6.13 -2.11
CA LYS A 178 20.59 -5.98 -1.64
C LYS A 178 20.83 -4.60 -1.06
N LYS A 179 21.84 -4.49 -0.18
CA LYS A 179 22.28 -3.18 0.33
C LYS A 179 22.69 -2.28 -0.84
N GLY A 180 22.13 -1.08 -0.88
CA GLY A 180 22.36 -0.10 -1.93
C GLY A 180 21.24 -0.03 -2.97
N ASP A 181 20.40 -1.07 -3.08
CA ASP A 181 19.29 -1.11 -4.02
C ASP A 181 18.24 -0.06 -3.70
N ASN A 182 17.60 0.46 -4.75
CA ASN A 182 16.45 1.34 -4.61
C ASN A 182 15.17 0.52 -4.81
N ILE A 183 14.18 0.76 -3.95
CA ILE A 183 12.84 0.21 -4.06
C ILE A 183 11.90 1.37 -4.36
N TRP A 184 11.07 1.21 -5.39
CA TRP A 184 10.01 2.13 -5.71
C TRP A 184 8.66 1.48 -5.43
N GLN A 185 7.93 2.04 -4.47
CA GLN A 185 6.56 1.67 -4.15
C GLN A 185 5.60 2.66 -4.81
N LEU A 186 4.54 2.13 -5.44
CA LEU A 186 3.52 2.90 -6.13
C LEU A 186 2.14 2.62 -5.53
N GLY A 187 1.64 3.54 -4.71
CA GLY A 187 0.29 3.47 -4.16
C GLY A 187 -0.73 4.17 -5.06
N MET A 188 -1.70 3.43 -5.59
CA MET A 188 -2.78 3.97 -6.42
C MET A 188 -4.13 3.90 -5.70
N GLY A 189 -4.86 5.01 -5.61
CA GLY A 189 -6.17 5.10 -4.98
C GLY A 189 -7.22 5.78 -5.86
N SER A 190 -8.49 5.75 -5.42
CA SER A 190 -9.61 6.37 -6.13
C SER A 190 -9.41 7.87 -6.35
N GLY A 191 -9.96 8.41 -7.45
CA GLY A 191 -9.78 9.82 -7.81
C GLY A 191 -8.39 10.12 -8.39
N PRO A 192 -7.95 9.30 -9.34
CA PRO A 192 -6.55 8.92 -9.69
C PRO A 192 -5.49 9.62 -8.83
N LYS A 193 -5.44 9.16 -7.58
CA LYS A 193 -4.38 9.51 -6.64
C LYS A 193 -3.27 8.50 -6.84
N CYS A 194 -2.07 8.98 -7.16
CA CYS A 194 -0.90 8.15 -7.28
C CYS A 194 0.20 8.70 -6.39
N CYS A 195 0.71 7.87 -5.49
CA CYS A 195 1.76 8.23 -4.54
C CYS A 195 2.96 7.30 -4.73
N SER A 196 4.13 7.88 -4.97
CA SER A 196 5.39 7.16 -5.07
C SER A 196 6.18 7.33 -3.78
N VAL A 197 6.74 6.23 -3.28
CA VAL A 197 7.73 6.22 -2.20
C VAL A 197 8.99 5.54 -2.73
N VAL A 198 10.13 6.21 -2.61
CA VAL A 198 11.43 5.67 -3.02
C VAL A 198 12.29 5.47 -1.78
N LEU A 199 12.66 4.21 -1.56
CA LEU A 199 13.48 3.75 -0.45
C LEU A 199 14.83 3.26 -0.99
N LYS A 200 15.90 3.44 -0.21
CA LYS A 200 17.19 2.81 -0.47
C LYS A 200 17.52 1.82 0.62
N CYS A 201 17.84 0.59 0.25
CA CYS A 201 18.27 -0.44 1.18
C CYS A 201 19.61 -0.03 1.82
N ASN A 202 19.60 0.14 3.14
CA ASN A 202 20.70 0.74 3.91
C ASN A 202 21.57 -0.32 4.60
N ARG A 203 21.04 -1.53 4.82
CA ARG A 203 21.78 -2.68 5.37
C ARG A 203 21.43 -3.96 4.63
N PRO A 204 22.25 -5.03 4.72
CA PRO A 204 21.85 -6.35 4.23
C PRO A 204 20.54 -6.80 4.87
N ILE A 205 19.69 -7.42 4.05
CA ILE A 205 18.42 -8.01 4.45
C ILE A 205 18.63 -9.52 4.43
N PHE A 206 18.62 -10.14 5.61
CA PHE A 206 18.85 -11.57 5.78
C PHE A 206 17.97 -12.08 6.94
N GLY A 207 17.33 -13.23 6.75
CA GLY A 207 16.50 -13.86 7.78
C GLY A 207 15.24 -13.07 8.15
N GLU A 208 14.82 -12.10 7.33
CA GLU A 208 13.57 -11.35 7.59
C GLU A 208 12.33 -12.20 7.28
N TYR A 209 12.47 -13.30 6.53
CA TYR A 209 11.38 -14.25 6.31
C TYR A 209 10.81 -14.77 7.63
N GLU A 210 11.64 -15.03 8.65
CA GLU A 210 11.20 -15.53 9.96
C GLU A 210 10.30 -14.56 10.76
N LYS A 211 10.26 -13.28 10.36
CA LYS A 211 9.66 -12.19 11.17
C LYS A 211 8.44 -11.55 10.53
N GLY A 212 8.11 -11.95 9.31
CA GLY A 212 7.11 -11.29 8.47
C GLY A 212 5.88 -12.15 8.19
N PRO A 213 4.88 -11.58 7.49
CA PRO A 213 3.65 -12.29 7.10
C PRO A 213 3.89 -13.46 6.11
N TRP A 214 5.13 -13.61 5.62
CA TRP A 214 5.53 -14.61 4.64
C TRP A 214 6.32 -15.78 5.23
N GLY A 215 6.65 -15.77 6.52
CA GLY A 215 7.67 -16.68 7.07
C GLY A 215 7.37 -18.16 6.98
N ASP A 216 6.10 -18.52 7.05
CA ASP A 216 5.62 -19.90 6.97
C ASP A 216 5.51 -20.43 5.54
N CYS A 217 5.55 -19.55 4.54
CA CYS A 217 5.11 -19.91 3.19
C CYS A 217 5.97 -19.37 2.05
N ILE A 218 6.99 -18.53 2.32
CA ILE A 218 7.69 -17.80 1.25
C ILE A 218 8.29 -18.73 0.18
N HIS A 219 8.69 -19.93 0.60
CA HIS A 219 9.22 -20.99 -0.26
C HIS A 219 8.21 -21.57 -1.25
N GLN A 220 6.90 -21.32 -1.07
CA GLN A 220 5.82 -21.79 -1.95
C GLN A 220 5.54 -20.82 -3.11
N TYR A 221 6.19 -19.66 -3.11
CA TYR A 221 6.04 -18.63 -4.13
C TYR A 221 7.31 -18.61 -5.00
N PRO A 222 7.17 -18.36 -6.33
CA PRO A 222 8.31 -18.23 -7.24
C PRO A 222 9.36 -17.26 -6.70
#